data_AF-A0A1F9MF20-F1
#
_entry.id   AF-A0A1F9MF20-F1
#
_cell.length_a   1.000
_cell.length_b   1.000
_cell.length_c   1.000
_cell.angle_alpha   90.00
_cell.angle_beta   90.00
_cell.angle_gamma   90.00
#
_symmetry.space_group_name_H-M   'P 1'
#
loop_
_entity.id
_entity.type
_entity.pdbx_description
1 polymer ?
#
loop_
_entity_poly.entity_id
_entity_poly.type
_entity_poly.pdbx_seq_one_letter_code
_entity_poly.pdbx_strand_id
1 'polypeptide(L)'
;MKRTFLLTIAFLLPFLPLSGQCRAEMWVYGIGTISCEKLIQSVDTGVPGPELNLIVLSWVQGYVSAMSGWIEPMDKTSSNEITYSLDKYCRGNPSETIQVAADNIVGQLWIDNQKRNKP
;
A
#
# COMPACT_ATOMS: atom_id res chain seq x y z
N MET A 1 -23.80 -36.85 46.63
CA MET A 1 -23.14 -37.22 45.36
C MET A 1 -23.43 -36.19 44.25
N LYS A 2 -23.11 -34.89 44.46
CA LYS A 2 -23.52 -33.78 43.55
C LYS A 2 -22.53 -32.59 43.50
N ARG A 3 -21.27 -32.78 43.90
CA ARG A 3 -20.29 -31.66 44.03
C ARG A 3 -19.13 -31.68 43.04
N THR A 4 -18.96 -32.75 42.26
CA THR A 4 -17.78 -32.94 41.41
C THR A 4 -17.95 -32.50 39.96
N PHE A 5 -19.17 -32.17 39.53
CA PHE A 5 -19.48 -31.90 38.11
C PHE A 5 -19.31 -30.43 37.68
N LEU A 6 -19.17 -29.49 38.61
CA LEU A 6 -19.09 -28.05 38.30
C LEU A 6 -17.66 -27.53 38.09
N LEU A 7 -16.64 -28.28 38.51
CA LEU A 7 -15.24 -27.82 38.47
C LEU A 7 -14.54 -28.07 37.13
N THR A 8 -15.05 -28.97 36.29
CA THR A 8 -14.44 -29.29 34.99
C THR A 8 -14.75 -28.27 33.89
N ILE A 9 -15.82 -27.48 34.03
CA ILE A 9 -16.20 -26.46 33.01
C ILE A 9 -15.29 -25.23 33.08
N ALA A 10 -14.82 -24.85 34.27
CA ALA A 10 -13.98 -23.68 34.46
C ALA A 10 -12.53 -23.85 33.94
N PHE A 11 -12.04 -25.09 33.82
CA PHE A 11 -10.66 -25.37 33.39
C PHE A 11 -10.49 -25.48 31.86
N LEU A 12 -11.60 -25.55 31.11
CA LEU A 12 -11.58 -25.62 29.64
C LEU A 12 -11.78 -24.25 28.95
N LEU A 13 -12.17 -23.22 29.71
CA LEU A 13 -12.35 -21.86 29.20
C LEU A 13 -11.07 -21.11 28.76
N PRO A 14 -9.84 -21.37 29.26
CA PRO A 14 -8.65 -20.66 28.77
C PRO A 14 -8.10 -21.22 27.46
N PHE A 15 -8.63 -22.34 26.96
CA PHE A 15 -8.24 -22.95 25.68
C PHE A 15 -9.20 -22.62 24.53
N LEU A 16 -10.14 -21.68 24.71
CA LEU A 16 -10.78 -21.06 23.58
C LEU A 16 -9.71 -20.27 22.84
N PRO A 17 -9.27 -20.69 21.63
CA PRO A 17 -8.47 -19.79 20.83
C PRO A 17 -9.34 -18.56 20.62
N LEU A 18 -8.91 -17.41 21.13
CA LEU A 18 -9.20 -16.14 20.49
C LEU A 18 -8.50 -16.18 19.12
N SER A 19 -8.97 -17.05 18.23
CA SER A 19 -8.88 -16.86 16.80
C SER A 19 -9.85 -15.73 16.44
N GLY A 20 -9.60 -14.55 17.01
CA GLY A 20 -9.91 -13.31 16.34
C GLY A 20 -9.21 -13.43 15.01
N GLN A 21 -9.96 -13.82 13.99
CA GLN A 21 -9.46 -13.88 12.64
C GLN A 21 -8.97 -12.46 12.35
N CYS A 22 -7.67 -12.22 12.42
CA CYS A 22 -7.06 -11.13 11.69
C CYS A 22 -7.38 -11.44 10.22
N ARG A 23 -8.55 -10.98 9.76
CA ARG A 23 -8.85 -10.82 8.34
C ARG A 23 -7.94 -9.70 7.86
N ALA A 24 -6.65 -10.01 7.72
CA ALA A 24 -5.84 -9.37 6.70
C ALA A 24 -6.39 -9.91 5.37
N GLU A 25 -7.54 -9.41 4.94
CA GLU A 25 -7.96 -9.60 3.56
C GLU A 25 -6.94 -8.84 2.71
N MET A 26 -5.94 -9.57 2.24
CA MET A 26 -4.85 -9.06 1.42
C MET A 26 -5.40 -8.75 0.03
N TRP A 27 -6.13 -7.64 -0.10
CA TRP A 27 -6.58 -7.07 -1.36
C TRP A 27 -5.43 -6.30 -2.04
N VAL A 28 -4.29 -6.96 -2.28
CA VAL A 28 -3.18 -6.35 -3.04
C VAL A 28 -3.42 -6.49 -4.56
N TYR A 29 -4.26 -7.45 -4.95
CA TYR A 29 -4.66 -7.64 -6.34
C TYR A 29 -5.56 -6.49 -6.81
N GLY A 30 -5.15 -5.81 -7.87
CA GLY A 30 -5.93 -4.72 -8.48
C GLY A 30 -5.70 -3.32 -7.89
N ILE A 31 -4.80 -3.13 -6.92
CA ILE A 31 -4.47 -1.76 -6.44
C ILE A 31 -3.97 -0.87 -7.58
N GLY A 32 -3.15 -1.41 -8.48
CA GLY A 32 -2.68 -0.71 -9.67
C GLY A 32 -3.78 -0.28 -10.64
N THR A 33 -4.98 -0.90 -10.59
CA THR A 33 -6.10 -0.54 -11.48
C THR A 33 -7.04 0.50 -10.88
N ILE A 34 -6.84 0.89 -9.62
CA ILE A 34 -7.57 1.98 -8.97
C ILE A 34 -7.29 3.28 -9.72
N SER A 35 -8.31 4.13 -9.88
CA SER A 35 -8.13 5.44 -10.49
C SER A 35 -7.47 6.43 -9.53
N CYS A 36 -6.71 7.37 -10.08
CA CYS A 36 -6.16 8.51 -9.37
C CYS A 36 -7.26 9.33 -8.68
N GLU A 37 -8.41 9.50 -9.32
CA GLU A 37 -9.57 10.14 -8.70
C GLU A 37 -9.99 9.48 -7.39
N LYS A 38 -9.99 8.14 -7.31
CA LYS A 38 -10.38 7.42 -6.09
C LYS A 38 -9.36 7.59 -4.98
N LEU A 39 -8.07 7.69 -5.31
CA LEU A 39 -7.02 8.06 -4.35
C LEU A 39 -7.22 9.50 -3.85
N ILE A 40 -7.46 10.46 -4.76
CA ILE A 40 -7.69 11.86 -4.40
C ILE A 40 -8.91 11.98 -3.48
N GLN A 41 -10.01 11.31 -3.80
CA GLN A 41 -11.19 11.28 -2.95
C GLN A 41 -10.85 10.73 -1.56
N SER A 42 -10.04 9.68 -1.46
CA SER A 42 -9.57 9.12 -0.18
C SER A 42 -8.74 10.13 0.62
N VAL A 43 -7.83 10.85 -0.03
CA VAL A 43 -6.97 11.86 0.62
C VAL A 43 -7.77 13.08 1.05
N ASP A 44 -8.62 13.61 0.18
CA ASP A 44 -9.29 14.90 0.39
C ASP A 44 -10.54 14.77 1.28
N THR A 45 -11.25 13.64 1.19
CA THR A 45 -12.54 13.43 1.89
C THR A 45 -12.51 12.34 2.94
N GLY A 46 -11.45 11.51 2.96
CA GLY A 46 -11.38 10.34 3.81
C GLY A 46 -12.22 9.15 3.33
N VAL A 47 -12.83 9.19 2.13
CA VAL A 47 -13.66 8.12 1.55
C VAL A 47 -12.98 7.54 0.29
N PRO A 48 -12.85 6.21 0.12
CA PRO A 48 -13.44 5.11 0.89
C PRO A 48 -12.76 4.80 2.25
N GLY A 49 -11.75 5.57 2.65
CA GLY A 49 -11.06 5.41 3.92
C GLY A 49 -9.61 5.89 3.82
N PRO A 50 -8.97 6.28 4.94
CA PRO A 50 -7.53 6.57 4.96
C PRO A 50 -6.68 5.32 4.65
N GLU A 51 -7.23 4.12 4.85
CA GLU A 51 -6.58 2.85 4.55
C GLU A 51 -6.25 2.69 3.06
N LEU A 52 -7.12 3.19 2.16
CA LEU A 52 -6.86 3.13 0.73
C LEU A 52 -5.58 3.88 0.37
N ASN A 53 -5.40 5.09 0.91
CA ASN A 53 -4.20 5.88 0.71
C ASN A 53 -2.95 5.12 1.17
N LEU A 54 -2.97 4.54 2.37
CA LEU A 54 -1.84 3.76 2.89
C LEU A 54 -1.51 2.54 2.02
N ILE A 55 -2.52 1.80 1.57
CA ILE A 55 -2.35 0.62 0.72
C ILE A 55 -1.80 1.02 -0.65
N VAL A 56 -2.33 2.07 -1.26
CA VAL A 56 -1.86 2.59 -2.55
C VAL A 56 -0.42 3.08 -2.43
N LEU A 57 -0.08 3.87 -1.43
CA LEU A 57 1.28 4.35 -1.21
C LEU A 57 2.26 3.20 -1.00
N SER A 58 1.90 2.21 -0.19
CA SER A 58 2.74 1.02 0.05
C SER A 58 2.95 0.22 -1.23
N TRP A 59 1.89 0.06 -2.05
CA TRP A 59 1.96 -0.62 -3.33
C TRP A 59 2.87 0.12 -4.32
N VAL A 60 2.71 1.44 -4.47
CA VAL A 60 3.54 2.27 -5.37
C VAL A 60 5.01 2.26 -4.92
N GLN A 61 5.28 2.38 -3.63
CA GLN A 61 6.66 2.31 -3.11
C GLN A 61 7.30 0.95 -3.41
N GLY A 62 6.57 -0.14 -3.20
CA GLY A 62 7.03 -1.49 -3.54
C GLY A 62 7.26 -1.65 -5.04
N TYR A 63 6.35 -1.15 -5.87
CA TYR A 63 6.46 -1.19 -7.33
C TYR A 63 7.69 -0.42 -7.82
N VAL A 64 7.85 0.84 -7.41
CA VAL A 64 8.98 1.69 -7.79
C VAL A 64 10.30 1.06 -7.34
N SER A 65 10.37 0.55 -6.10
CA SER A 65 11.57 -0.12 -5.57
C SER A 65 11.92 -1.40 -6.32
N ALA A 66 10.90 -2.18 -6.73
CA ALA A 66 11.12 -3.37 -7.54
C ALA A 66 11.68 -2.99 -8.91
N MET A 67 11.02 -2.06 -9.61
CA MET A 67 11.43 -1.62 -10.96
C MET A 67 12.79 -0.93 -10.97
N SER A 68 13.11 -0.17 -9.93
CA SER A 68 14.44 0.41 -9.75
C SER A 68 15.53 -0.63 -9.55
N GLY A 69 15.21 -1.82 -9.04
CA GLY A 69 16.18 -2.91 -8.97
C GLY A 69 16.54 -3.49 -10.34
N TRP A 70 15.63 -3.38 -11.32
CA TRP A 70 15.79 -3.94 -12.67
C TRP A 70 16.46 -2.98 -13.66
N ILE A 71 16.27 -1.67 -13.50
CA ILE A 71 16.61 -0.66 -14.53
C ILE A 71 18.04 -0.07 -14.35
N GLU A 72 18.69 -0.36 -13.22
CA GLU A 72 19.97 0.13 -12.66
C GLU A 72 19.65 0.54 -11.23
N PRO A 73 20.53 0.32 -10.22
CA PRO A 73 20.23 0.71 -8.85
C PRO A 73 20.02 2.22 -8.77
N MET A 74 18.78 2.66 -8.96
CA MET A 74 18.39 4.03 -8.73
C MET A 74 18.61 4.26 -7.24
N ASP A 75 19.32 5.34 -6.90
CA ASP A 75 19.48 5.74 -5.51
C ASP A 75 18.15 5.62 -4.77
N LYS A 76 18.20 5.15 -3.52
CA LYS A 76 17.04 4.96 -2.64
C LYS A 76 16.08 6.14 -2.80
N THR A 77 15.03 5.95 -3.59
CA THR A 77 14.07 7.02 -3.82
C THR A 77 13.37 7.27 -2.50
N SER A 78 13.33 8.54 -2.09
CA SER A 78 12.70 8.93 -0.84
C SER A 78 11.21 8.57 -0.88
N SER A 79 10.69 7.91 0.16
CA SER A 79 9.26 7.66 0.30
C SER A 79 8.44 8.95 0.20
N ASN A 80 8.97 10.08 0.67
CA ASN A 80 8.31 11.38 0.56
C ASN A 80 8.25 11.88 -0.89
N GLU A 81 9.31 11.63 -1.66
CA GLU A 81 9.39 11.99 -3.08
C GLU A 81 8.42 11.16 -3.92
N ILE A 82 8.28 9.86 -3.62
CA ILE A 82 7.27 8.99 -4.25
C ILE A 82 5.87 9.49 -3.92
N THR A 83 5.57 9.78 -2.64
CA THR A 83 4.27 10.30 -2.20
C THR A 83 3.94 11.62 -2.91
N TYR A 84 4.90 12.56 -2.94
CA TYR A 84 4.72 13.84 -3.62
C TYR A 84 4.48 13.67 -5.12
N SER A 85 5.27 12.81 -5.78
CA SER A 85 5.15 12.58 -7.22
C SER A 85 3.83 11.91 -7.57
N LEU A 86 3.35 10.97 -6.74
CA LEU A 86 2.06 10.33 -6.91
C LEU A 86 0.90 11.32 -6.75
N ASP A 87 0.90 12.14 -5.70
CA ASP A 87 -0.14 13.16 -5.49
C ASP A 87 -0.17 14.15 -6.66
N LYS A 88 1.00 14.68 -7.05
CA LYS A 88 1.14 15.59 -8.19
C LYS A 88 0.62 14.96 -9.49
N TYR A 89 1.03 13.74 -9.78
CA TYR A 89 0.62 13.03 -11.00
C TYR A 89 -0.89 12.82 -11.02
N CYS A 90 -1.44 12.28 -9.93
CA CYS A 90 -2.85 11.95 -9.86
C CYS A 90 -3.74 13.19 -9.94
N ARG A 91 -3.37 14.30 -9.30
CA ARG A 91 -4.12 15.56 -9.41
C ARG A 91 -4.16 16.12 -10.83
N GLY A 92 -3.12 15.86 -11.64
CA GLY A 92 -3.09 16.21 -13.05
C GLY A 92 -3.83 15.24 -13.97
N ASN A 93 -4.01 13.98 -13.53
CA ASN A 93 -4.52 12.88 -14.37
C ASN A 93 -5.56 12.03 -13.62
N PRO A 94 -6.71 12.60 -13.21
CA PRO A 94 -7.65 11.91 -12.31
C PRO A 94 -8.24 10.62 -12.90
N SER A 95 -8.40 10.55 -14.23
CA SER A 95 -8.96 9.37 -14.91
C SER A 95 -7.96 8.22 -15.09
N GLU A 96 -6.67 8.44 -14.86
CA GLU A 96 -5.65 7.41 -15.02
C GLU A 96 -5.57 6.49 -13.80
N THR A 97 -4.90 5.35 -13.97
CA THR A 97 -4.76 4.36 -12.90
C THR A 97 -3.48 4.57 -12.10
N ILE A 98 -3.47 4.04 -10.87
CA ILE A 98 -2.30 4.07 -9.98
C ILE A 98 -1.07 3.38 -10.64
N GLN A 99 -1.28 2.34 -11.44
CA GLN A 99 -0.18 1.70 -12.16
C GLN A 99 0.46 2.63 -13.18
N VAL A 100 -0.34 3.36 -13.97
CA VAL A 100 0.19 4.32 -14.95
C VAL A 100 0.96 5.44 -14.24
N ALA A 101 0.46 5.91 -13.09
CA ALA A 101 1.18 6.86 -12.25
C ALA A 101 2.52 6.30 -11.75
N ALA A 102 2.55 5.04 -11.29
CA ALA A 102 3.77 4.38 -10.83
C ALA A 102 4.79 4.20 -11.96
N ASP A 103 4.35 3.80 -13.16
CA ASP A 103 5.19 3.70 -14.36
C ASP A 103 5.79 5.07 -14.72
N ASN A 104 5.00 6.14 -14.63
CA ASN A 104 5.48 7.50 -14.85
C ASN A 104 6.56 7.90 -13.85
N ILE A 105 6.36 7.61 -12.56
CA ILE A 105 7.34 7.89 -11.49
C ILE A 105 8.66 7.17 -11.77
N VAL A 106 8.61 5.87 -12.12
CA VAL A 106 9.80 5.10 -12.50
C VAL A 106 10.52 5.75 -13.69
N GLY A 107 9.77 6.15 -14.72
CA GLY A 107 10.31 6.83 -15.89
C GLY A 107 11.00 8.15 -15.56
N GLN A 108 10.40 8.98 -14.70
CA GLN A 108 11.00 10.25 -14.27
C GLN A 108 12.31 10.03 -13.48
N LEU A 109 12.30 9.08 -12.54
CA LEU A 109 13.48 8.76 -11.74
C LEU A 109 14.63 8.26 -12.62
N TRP A 110 14.33 7.47 -13.65
CA TRP A 110 15.33 7.03 -14.63
C TRP A 110 15.93 8.22 -15.39
N ILE A 111 15.09 9.12 -15.90
CA ILE A 111 15.54 10.33 -16.61
C ILE A 111 16.43 11.19 -15.71
N ASP A 112 16.03 11.39 -14.46
CA ASP A 112 16.77 12.23 -13.53
C ASP A 112 18.07 11.58 -13.05
N ASN A 113 18.12 10.25 -12.94
CA ASN A 113 19.37 9.52 -12.71
C ASN A 113 20.35 9.71 -13.87
N GLN A 114 19.88 9.60 -15.12
CA GLN A 114 20.72 9.82 -16.32
C GLN A 114 21.27 11.24 -16.39
N LYS A 115 20.47 12.25 -16.01
CA LYS A 115 20.95 13.65 -15.92
C LYS A 115 22.04 13.83 -14.86
N ARG A 116 21.89 13.20 -13.69
CA ARG A 116 22.84 13.30 -12.57
C ARG A 116 24.19 12.63 -12.88
N ASN A 117 24.17 11.56 -13.67
CA ASN A 117 25.38 10.78 -14.01
C ASN A 117 26.00 11.19 -15.36
N LYS A 118 25.54 12.28 -15.97
CA LYS A 118 26.14 12.80 -17.20
C LYS A 118 27.47 13.50 -16.84
N PRO A 119 28.60 13.13 -17.48
CA PRO A 119 29.92 13.70 -17.19
C PRO A 119 30.04 15.18 -17.55
#